data_AF-A0A968GYB5-F1
#
_entry.id   AF-A0A968GYB5-F1
#
_cell.length_a   1.000
_cell.length_b   1.000
_cell.length_c   1.000
_cell.angle_alpha   90.00
_cell.angle_beta   90.00
_cell.angle_gamma   90.00
#
_symmetry.space_group_name_H-M   'P 1'
#
loop_
_entity.id
_entity.type
_entity.pdbx_description
1 polymer ?
#
loop_
_entity_poly.entity_id
_entity_poly.type
_entity_poly.pdbx_seq_one_letter_code
_entity_poly.pdbx_strand_id
1 'polypeptide(L)' 'MTDELPPDPEAYDSPRAVQARKKGLPGPYIAGGGDPDPEATRRRERRYLWLLIAMGVTIVLAGFVLGFVAQLLGG' A
#
# COMPACT_ATOMS: atom_id res chain seq x y z
N MET A 1 -32.13 4.00 -13.72
CA MET A 1 -30.90 3.55 -13.05
C MET A 1 -31.33 3.04 -11.69
N THR A 2 -31.55 1.74 -11.57
CA THR A 2 -31.94 1.12 -10.30
C THR A 2 -30.68 0.96 -9.47
N ASP A 3 -30.51 1.85 -8.48
CA ASP A 3 -29.56 1.65 -7.39
C ASP A 3 -30.00 0.40 -6.61
N GLU A 4 -29.52 -0.76 -7.03
CA GLU A 4 -29.66 -2.00 -6.26
C GLU A 4 -28.79 -1.84 -5.01
N LEU A 5 -29.42 -1.46 -3.91
CA LEU A 5 -28.77 -1.42 -2.60
C LEU A 5 -28.19 -2.80 -2.29
N PRO A 6 -27.03 -2.87 -1.60
CA PRO A 6 -26.49 -4.12 -1.12
C PRO A 6 -27.53 -4.89 -0.31
N PRO A 7 -27.55 -6.23 -0.37
CA PRO A 7 -28.57 -7.07 0.28
C PRO A 7 -28.59 -6.95 1.81
N ASP A 8 -27.55 -6.37 2.42
CA ASP A 8 -27.45 -6.10 3.84
C ASP A 8 -27.42 -4.57 4.11
N PRO A 9 -28.50 -3.98 4.66
CA PRO A 9 -28.57 -2.56 4.96
C PRO A 9 -27.61 -2.12 6.07
N GLU A 10 -27.20 -3.01 6.99
CA GLU A 10 -26.28 -2.64 8.08
C GLU A 10 -24.85 -2.42 7.57
N ALA A 11 -24.45 -3.12 6.49
CA ALA A 11 -23.17 -2.92 5.83
C ALA A 11 -23.02 -1.51 5.21
N TYR A 12 -24.15 -0.91 4.80
CA TYR A 12 -24.20 0.41 4.17
C TYR A 12 -23.93 1.56 5.14
N ASP A 13 -24.40 1.44 6.39
CA ASP A 13 -24.26 2.47 7.43
C ASP A 13 -23.09 2.26 8.37
N SER A 14 -22.24 1.28 8.09
CA SER A 14 -21.00 1.09 8.83
C SER A 14 -20.18 2.39 8.87
N PRO A 15 -19.56 2.75 10.02
CA PRO A 15 -18.77 3.98 10.14
C PRO A 15 -17.70 4.14 9.05
N ARG A 16 -17.18 3.02 8.53
CA ARG A 16 -16.23 2.99 7.42
C ARG A 16 -16.86 3.34 6.07
N ALA A 17 -18.07 2.87 5.77
CA ALA A 17 -18.78 3.22 4.54
C ALA A 17 -19.15 4.71 4.53
N VAL A 18 -19.54 5.29 5.67
CA VAL A 18 -19.78 6.74 5.81
C VAL A 18 -18.51 7.54 5.49
N GLN A 19 -17.35 7.13 6.01
CA GLN A 19 -16.08 7.79 5.72
C GLN A 19 -15.62 7.59 4.26
N ALA A 20 -15.85 6.42 3.67
CA ALA A 20 -15.54 6.15 2.26
C ALA A 20 -16.36 7.04 1.31
N ARG A 21 -17.65 7.23 1.61
CA ARG A 21 -18.53 8.16 0.87
C ARG A 21 -18.07 9.61 0.99
N LYS A 22 -17.65 10.05 2.17
CA LYS A 22 -17.04 11.39 2.36
C LYS A 22 -15.79 11.61 1.51
N LYS A 23 -15.10 10.53 1.12
CA LYS A 23 -13.92 10.54 0.24
C LYS A 23 -14.26 10.34 -1.24
N GLY A 24 -15.54 10.29 -1.61
CA GLY A 24 -16.00 10.17 -2.99
C GLY A 24 -15.97 8.75 -3.56
N LEU A 25 -15.85 7.71 -2.73
CA LEU A 25 -16.04 6.33 -3.20
C LEU A 25 -17.55 6.05 -3.34
N PRO A 26 -18.07 5.79 -4.56
CA PRO A 26 -19.51 5.66 -4.81
C PRO A 26 -20.08 4.31 -4.34
N GLY A 27 -19.24 3.33 -4.05
CA GLY A 27 -19.65 1.99 -3.64
C GLY A 27 -19.56 1.75 -2.13
N PRO A 28 -20.20 0.68 -1.62
CA PRO A 28 -20.00 0.21 -0.26
C PRO A 28 -18.51 -0.03 0.02
N TYR A 29 -18.06 0.30 1.23
CA TYR A 29 -16.71 -0.06 1.65
C TYR A 29 -16.60 -1.58 1.75
N ILE A 30 -15.95 -2.20 0.76
CA ILE A 30 -15.61 -3.63 0.82
C ILE A 30 -14.37 -3.74 1.71
N ALA A 31 -14.57 -4.24 2.93
CA ALA A 31 -13.43 -4.64 3.74
C ALA A 31 -12.68 -5.75 2.98
N GLY A 32 -11.35 -5.66 2.91
CA GLY A 32 -10.56 -6.81 2.51
C GLY A 32 -10.96 -8.00 3.39
N GLY A 33 -11.18 -9.16 2.76
CA GLY A 33 -11.49 -10.38 3.50
C GLY A 33 -10.43 -10.67 4.56
N GLY A 34 -10.82 -11.36 5.63
CA GLY A 34 -9.85 -11.86 6.60
C GLY A 34 -8.86 -12.78 5.90
N ASP A 35 -7.57 -12.58 6.17
CA ASP A 35 -6.54 -13.48 5.67
C ASP A 35 -6.69 -14.84 6.36
N PRO A 36 -6.91 -15.95 5.61
CA PRO A 36 -7.02 -17.27 6.21
C PRO A 36 -5.69 -17.77 6.83
N ASP A 37 -4.54 -17.21 6.44
CA ASP A 37 -3.24 -17.51 7.03
C ASP A 37 -2.38 -16.23 7.22
N PRO A 38 -2.67 -15.46 8.28
CA PRO A 38 -2.00 -14.19 8.52
C PRO A 38 -0.50 -14.35 8.83
N GLU A 39 -0.06 -15.52 9.31
CA GLU A 39 1.35 -15.76 9.60
C GLU A 39 2.17 -15.97 8.33
N ALA A 40 1.65 -16.76 7.39
CA ALA A 40 2.30 -16.95 6.10
C ALA A 40 2.42 -15.64 5.32
N THR A 41 1.36 -14.82 5.36
CA THR A 41 1.36 -13.50 4.71
C THR A 41 2.38 -12.55 5.33
N ARG A 42 2.43 -12.43 6.66
CA ARG A 42 3.46 -11.59 7.34
C ARG A 42 4.89 -12.00 6.97
N ARG A 43 5.17 -13.31 6.81
CA ARG A 43 6.49 -13.79 6.38
C ARG A 43 6.84 -13.33 4.98
N ARG A 44 5.87 -13.31 4.06
CA ARG A 44 6.05 -12.80 2.68
C ARG A 44 6.21 -11.29 2.67
N GLU A 45 5.39 -10.57 3.42
CA GLU A 45 5.47 -9.11 3.55
C GLU A 45 6.84 -8.65 4.08
N ARG A 46 7.41 -9.35 5.07
CA ARG A 46 8.77 -9.07 5.56
C ARG A 46 9.84 -9.14 4.47
N ARG A 47 9.72 -10.09 3.53
CA ARG A 47 10.65 -10.21 2.41
C ARG A 47 10.50 -9.04 1.44
N TYR A 48 9.27 -8.64 1.13
CA TYR A 48 9.03 -7.48 0.26
C TYR A 48 9.50 -6.17 0.90
N LEU A 49 9.30 -6.01 2.20
CA LEU A 49 9.82 -4.87 2.95
C LEU A 49 11.36 -4.83 2.87
N TRP A 50 12.02 -5.97 3.04
CA TRP A 50 13.48 -6.05 2.90
C TRP A 50 13.96 -5.71 1.48
N LEU A 51 13.26 -6.17 0.44
CA LEU A 51 13.57 -5.81 -0.95
C LEU A 51 13.41 -4.31 -1.19
N LEU A 52 12.35 -3.70 -0.65
CA LEU A 52 12.12 -2.26 -0.74
C LEU A 52 13.25 -1.46 -0.08
N ILE A 53 13.67 -1.90 1.12
CA ILE A 53 14.79 -1.28 1.84
C ILE A 53 16.09 -1.44 1.03
N ALA A 54 16.38 -2.65 0.53
CA ALA A 54 17.58 -2.93 -0.25
C ALA A 54 17.64 -2.06 -1.52
N MET A 55 16.50 -1.88 -2.20
CA MET A 55 16.40 -0.99 -3.37
C MET A 55 16.74 0.45 -2.99
N GLY A 56 16.15 0.98 -1.91
CA GLY A 56 16.42 2.34 -1.43
C GLY A 56 17.89 2.57 -1.08
N VAL A 57 18.48 1.65 -0.31
CA VAL A 57 19.92 1.69 0.04
C VAL A 57 20.79 1.68 -1.20
N THR A 58 20.47 0.83 -2.18
CA THR A 58 21.22 0.72 -3.44
C THR A 58 21.20 2.04 -4.22
N ILE A 59 20.04 2.69 -4.32
CA ILE A 59 19.91 3.98 -5.03
C ILE A 59 20.75 5.07 -4.34
N VAL A 60 20.68 5.15 -3.00
CA VAL A 60 21.46 6.13 -2.23
C VAL A 60 22.96 5.89 -2.39
N LEU A 61 23.40 4.63 -2.29
CA LEU A 61 24.80 4.26 -2.49
C LEU A 61 25.26 4.56 -3.92
N ALA A 62 24.43 4.29 -4.94
CA ALA A 62 24.74 4.62 -6.31
C ALA A 62 24.95 6.13 -6.49
N GLY A 63 24.07 6.96 -5.91
CA GLY A 63 24.23 8.41 -5.91
C GLY A 63 25.52 8.86 -5.23
N PHE A 64 25.87 8.25 -4.08
CA PHE A 64 27.11 8.53 -3.37
C PHE A 64 28.35 8.16 -4.21
N VAL A 65 28.36 6.97 -4.82
CA VAL A 65 29.46 6.51 -5.68
C VAL A 65 29.63 7.43 -6.88
N LEU A 66 28.54 7.81 -7.55
CA LEU A 66 28.59 8.73 -8.69
C LEU A 66 29.11 10.12 -8.28
N GLY A 67 28.67 10.64 -7.14
CA GLY A 67 29.17 11.91 -6.60
C GLY A 67 30.66 11.85 -6.28
N PHE A 68 31.12 10.76 -5.69
CA PHE A 68 32.54 10.55 -5.39
C PHE A 68 33.40 10.46 -6.67
N VAL A 69 32.92 9.74 -7.69
CA VAL A 69 33.57 9.67 -9.01
C VAL A 69 33.62 11.04 -9.68
N ALA A 70 32.52 11.80 -9.64
CA ALA A 70 32.49 13.17 -10.19
C ALA A 70 33.49 14.09 -9.49
N GLN A 71 33.62 13.99 -8.16
CA GLN A 71 34.61 14.75 -7.39
C GLN A 71 36.05 14.39 -7.76
N LEU A 72 36.35 13.12 -8.02
CA LEU A 72 37.68 12.68 -8.45
C LEU A 72 38.03 13.14 -9.87
N LEU A 73 37.05 13.22 -10.76
CA LEU A 73 37.25 13.60 -12.16
C LEU A 73 37.20 15.12 -12.40
N GLY A 74 36.45 15.84 -11.57
CA GLY A 74 36.29 17.31 -11.66
C GLY A 74 37.14 18.09 -10.65
N GLY A 75 37.89 17.38 -9.80
CA GLY A 75 38.93 17.97 -8.94
C GLY A 75 40.12 18.48 -9.74
#